data_AF-A0A5C7W5I6-F1
#
_entry.id   AF-A0A5C7W5I6-F1
#
_cell.length_a   1.000
_cell.length_b   1.000
_cell.length_c   1.000
_cell.angle_alpha   90.00
_cell.angle_beta   90.00
_cell.angle_gamma   90.00
#
_symmetry.space_group_name_H-M   'P 1'
#
loop_
_entity.id
_entity.type
_entity.pdbx_description
1 polymer ?
#
loop_
_entity_poly.entity_id
_entity_poly.type
_entity_poly.pdbx_seq_one_letter_code
_entity_poly.pdbx_strand_id
1 'polypeptide(L)' 'MDHPGNLFVVAAPSGSGKSSLVNALLEVDAGVAPSISHTTRAPRGQEKDGREYFFIDDQAFDAKIAAGDFLE' A
#
# COMPACT_ATOMS: atom_id res chain seq x y z
N MET A 1 -20.88 -11.13 13.04
CA MET A 1 -19.43 -11.45 13.13
C MET A 1 -18.77 -10.12 13.38
N ASP A 2 -18.67 -9.73 14.65
CA ASP A 2 -18.66 -8.29 15.00
C ASP A 2 -17.31 -7.84 15.56
N HIS A 3 -16.23 -8.25 14.89
CA HIS A 3 -14.91 -7.70 15.17
C HIS A 3 -14.36 -7.16 13.85
N PRO A 4 -14.30 -5.82 13.68
CA PRO A 4 -13.60 -5.25 12.54
C PRO A 4 -12.14 -5.74 12.58
N GLY A 5 -11.57 -6.03 11.41
CA GLY A 5 -10.16 -6.43 11.32
C GLY A 5 -9.24 -5.35 11.92
N ASN A 6 -8.03 -5.75 12.32
CA ASN A 6 -7.06 -4.81 12.87
C ASN A 6 -6.31 -4.08 11.75
N LEU A 7 -6.21 -2.75 11.85
CA LEU A 7 -5.34 -1.94 11.01
C LEU A 7 -4.02 -1.68 11.74
N PHE A 8 -2.92 -2.13 11.16
CA PHE A 8 -1.57 -1.86 11.66
C PHE A 8 -0.93 -0.74 10.82
N VAL A 9 -0.57 0.37 11.47
CA VAL A 9 0.16 1.46 10.82
C VAL A 9 1.61 1.42 11.28
N VAL A 10 2.53 1.18 10.34
CA VAL A 10 3.97 1.20 10.60
C VAL A 10 4.54 2.46 9.95
N ALA A 11 4.99 3.41 10.77
CA ALA A 11 5.62 4.65 10.33
C ALA A 11 7.08 4.71 10.83
N ALA A 12 8.01 4.99 9.92
CA ALA A 12 9.42 5.16 10.25
C ALA A 12 10.11 6.04 9.19
N PRO A 13 11.21 6.73 9.53
CA PRO A 13 12.01 7.45 8.55
C PRO A 13 12.52 6.57 7.39
N SER A 14 12.92 7.21 6.29
CA SER A 14 13.55 6.50 5.18
C SER A 14 14.83 5.80 5.65
N GLY A 15 15.05 4.57 5.19
CA GLY A 15 16.21 3.75 5.55
C GLY A 15 16.14 3.05 6.91
N SER A 16 15.07 3.24 7.70
CA SER A 16 14.95 2.65 9.04
C SER A 16 14.46 1.18 9.08
N GLY A 17 14.29 0.53 7.92
CA GLY A 17 13.90 -0.89 7.85
C GLY A 17 12.39 -1.17 7.88
N LYS A 18 11.52 -0.15 7.69
CA LYS A 18 10.05 -0.31 7.65
C LYS A 18 9.59 -1.44 6.73
N SER A 19 10.06 -1.43 5.48
CA SER A 19 9.66 -2.42 4.48
C SER A 19 10.13 -3.82 4.87
N SER A 20 11.33 -3.97 5.45
CA SER A 20 11.84 -5.25 5.92
C SER A 20 10.97 -5.83 7.03
N LEU A 21 10.54 -5.01 8.00
CA LEU A 21 9.65 -5.44 9.08
C LEU A 21 8.28 -5.88 8.56
N VAL A 22 7.67 -5.09 7.66
CA VAL A 22 6.36 -5.41 7.08
C VAL A 22 6.44 -6.70 6.27
N ASN A 23 7.48 -6.89 5.45
CA ASN A 23 7.66 -8.11 4.67
C ASN A 23 7.84 -9.34 5.56
N ALA A 24 8.63 -9.23 6.63
CA ALA A 24 8.81 -10.33 7.59
C ALA A 24 7.47 -10.72 8.27
N LEU A 25 6.60 -9.76 8.56
CA LEU A 25 5.26 -10.03 9.10
C LEU A 25 4.38 -10.80 8.10
N LEU A 26 4.37 -10.35 6.84
CA LEU A 26 3.58 -10.99 5.77
C LEU A 26 4.03 -12.43 5.47
N GLU A 27 5.31 -12.75 5.71
CA GLU A 27 5.84 -14.10 5.55
C GLU A 27 5.40 -15.07 6.66
N VAL A 28 5.14 -14.56 7.86
CA VAL A 28 4.83 -15.41 9.03
C VAL A 28 3.34 -15.48 9.37
N ASP A 29 2.52 -14.54 8.89
CA ASP A 29 1.09 -14.48 9.17
C ASP A 29 0.26 -14.26 7.90
N ALA A 30 -0.37 -15.34 7.42
CA ALA A 30 -1.27 -15.32 6.27
C ALA A 30 -2.60 -14.57 6.53
N GLY A 31 -2.91 -14.22 7.78
CA GLY A 31 -4.04 -13.37 8.15
C GLY A 31 -3.79 -11.88 7.96
N VAL A 32 -2.55 -11.47 7.69
CA VAL A 32 -2.17 -10.08 7.41
C VAL A 32 -2.05 -9.87 5.90
N ALA A 33 -2.66 -8.80 5.41
CA ALA A 33 -2.55 -8.38 4.02
C ALA A 33 -1.96 -6.96 3.93
N PRO A 34 -1.12 -6.67 2.92
CA PRO A 34 -0.64 -5.30 2.71
C PRO A 34 -1.78 -4.42 2.16
N SER A 35 -1.79 -3.15 2.57
CA SER A 35 -2.52 -2.10 1.86
C SER A 35 -1.63 -1.57 0.74
N ILE A 36 -2.02 -1.82 -0.52
CA ILE A 36 -1.24 -1.42 -1.70
C ILE A 36 -1.64 0.00 -2.11
N SER A 37 -0.68 0.93 -2.07
CA SER A 37 -0.90 2.33 -2.41
C SER A 37 -1.09 2.54 -3.92
N HIS A 38 -1.69 3.67 -4.30
CA HIS A 38 -1.72 4.13 -5.70
C HIS A 38 -0.54 5.07 -5.96
N THR A 39 -0.07 5.13 -7.20
CA THR A 39 0.96 6.10 -7.62
C THR A 39 0.76 6.50 -9.08
N THR A 40 1.11 7.75 -9.42
CA THR A 40 1.10 8.25 -10.80
C THR A 40 2.42 8.05 -11.53
N ARG A 41 3.46 7.63 -10.80
CA ARG A 41 4.75 7.28 -11.36
C ARG A 41 4.62 6.02 -12.23
N ALA A 42 5.26 5.99 -13.40
CA ALA A 42 5.35 4.76 -14.19
C ALA A 42 6.06 3.61 -13.43
N PRO A 43 5.66 2.34 -13.64
CA PRO A 43 6.37 1.18 -13.10
C PRO A 43 7.85 1.16 -13.52
N ARG A 44 8.72 0.71 -12.62
CA ARG A 44 10.16 0.55 -12.83
C ARG A 44 10.53 -0.92 -12.87
N GLY A 45 11.39 -1.29 -13.83
CA GLY A 45 12.00 -2.61 -13.89
C GLY A 45 10.96 -3.74 -13.94
N GLN A 46 10.86 -4.50 -12.84
CA GLN A 46 9.98 -5.66 -12.72
C GLN A 46 8.73 -5.38 -11.87
N GLU A 47 8.48 -4.12 -11.48
CA GLU A 47 7.26 -3.72 -10.77
C GLU A 47 6.01 -4.16 -11.53
N LYS A 48 4.98 -4.59 -10.80
CA LYS A 48 3.70 -5.01 -11.38
C LYS A 48 2.55 -4.29 -10.72
N ASP A 49 1.57 -3.93 -11.54
CA ASP A 49 0.31 -3.36 -11.07
C ASP A 49 -0.37 -4.31 -10.07
N GLY A 50 -0.81 -3.75 -8.95
CA GLY A 50 -1.42 -4.50 -7.85
C GLY A 50 -0.44 -5.36 -7.03
N ARG A 51 0.89 -5.20 -7.22
CA ARG A 51 1.90 -5.82 -6.35
C ARG A 51 2.65 -4.80 -5.51
N GLU A 52 3.33 -3.85 -6.14
CA GLU A 52 4.01 -2.75 -5.42
C GLU A 52 3.11 -1.53 -5.25
N TYR A 53 2.41 -1.17 -6.33
CA TYR A 53 1.46 -0.08 -6.39
C TYR A 53 0.33 -0.43 -7.36
N PHE A 54 -0.79 0.26 -7.23
CA PHE A 54 -1.68 0.47 -8.36
C PHE A 54 -1.16 1.68 -9.15
N PHE A 55 -0.75 1.44 -10.39
CA PHE A 55 -0.18 2.45 -11.27
C PHE A 55 -1.31 3.07 -12.10
N ILE A 56 -1.65 4.31 -11.80
CA ILE A 56 -2.71 5.06 -12.47
C ILE A 56 -2.14 6.35 -13.08
N ASP A 57 -2.87 7.02 -13.96
CA ASP A 57 -2.47 8.34 -14.43
C ASP A 57 -2.91 9.45 -13.46
N ASP A 58 -2.42 10.67 -13.68
CA ASP A 58 -2.74 11.82 -12.83
C ASP A 58 -4.26 12.11 -12.81
N GLN A 59 -4.94 11.96 -13.96
CA GLN A 59 -6.38 12.20 -14.07
C GLN A 59 -7.18 11.24 -13.19
N ALA A 60 -6.85 9.95 -13.21
CA ALA A 60 -7.48 8.94 -12.38
C ALA A 60 -7.15 9.16 -10.90
N PHE A 61 -5.94 9.60 -10.57
CA PHE A 61 -5.55 9.90 -9.19
C PHE A 61 -6.37 11.07 -8.63
N ASP A 62 -6.50 12.16 -9.39
CA ASP A 62 -7.30 13.33 -9.03
C ASP A 62 -8.79 12.97 -8.86
N ALA A 63 -9.33 12.12 -9.73
CA ALA A 63 -10.70 11.62 -9.61
C ALA A 63 -10.93 10.86 -8.30
N LYS A 64 -9.94 10.07 -7.85
CA LYS A 64 -9.98 9.33 -6.58
C LYS A 64 -9.86 10.24 -5.36
N ILE A 65 -9.03 11.28 -5.42
CA ILE A 65 -8.99 12.33 -4.40
C ILE A 65 -10.38 12.97 -4.26
N ALA A 66 -10.99 13.38 -5.38
CA ALA A 66 -12.30 14.02 -5.38
C ALA A 66 -13.42 13.11 -4.85
N ALA A 67 -13.29 11.80 -5.00
CA ALA A 67 -14.22 10.80 -4.49
C ALA A 67 -14.03 10.48 -2.99
N GLY A 68 -12.91 10.91 -2.37
CA GLY A 68 -12.57 10.55 -0.99
C GLY A 68 -12.12 9.10 -0.83
N ASP A 69 -11.55 8.51 -1.89
CA ASP A 69 -11.14 7.09 -1.91
C ASP A 69 -9.85 6.81 -1.10
N PHE A 70 -9.07 7.83 -0.75
CA PHE A 70 -7.77 7.69 -0.10
C PHE A 70 -7.81 8.05 1.39
N LEU A 71 -7.05 7.28 2.19
CA LEU A 71 -6.84 7.57 3.62
C LEU A 71 -5.73 8.61 3.84
N GLU A 72 -4.65 8.52 3.07
CA GLU A 72 -3.50 9.44 3.04
C GLU A 72 -3.12 9.82 1.60
#